data_AF-R3KRM3-F1
#
_entry.id   AF-R3KRM3-F1
#
_cell.length_a   1.000
_cell.length_b   1.000
_cell.length_c   1.000
_cell.angle_alpha   90.00
_cell.angle_beta   90.00
_cell.angle_gamma   90.00
#
_symmetry.space_group_name_H-M   'P 1'
#
loop_
_entity.id
_entity.type
_entity.pdbx_description
1 polymer ?
#
loop_
_entity_poly.entity_id
_entity_poly.type
_entity_poly.pdbx_seq_one_letter_code
_entity_poly.pdbx_strand_id
1 'polypeptide(L)'
;MPEFDSLGARQEPTEELYEDVDVTSDYDKDSMGETIAQEDGVFEILYTLTTVMSNRCLTIKTEKAIVTQQDIVDFILEIGEEKITSINFVGLGEKYLKTGGNYDGE
;
A
#
# COMPACT_ATOMS: atom_id res chain seq x y z
N MET A 1 -40.11 -10.80 -23.86
CA MET A 1 -40.33 -12.11 -23.23
C MET A 1 -38.96 -12.66 -22.85
N PRO A 2 -38.61 -12.73 -21.56
CA PRO A 2 -37.57 -13.62 -21.07
C PRO A 2 -38.21 -14.94 -20.61
N GLU A 3 -37.58 -16.05 -20.97
CA GLU A 3 -37.99 -17.41 -20.64
C GLU A 3 -37.58 -17.76 -19.20
N PHE A 4 -38.46 -18.46 -18.49
CA PHE A 4 -38.27 -18.98 -17.14
C PHE A 4 -37.87 -20.46 -17.22
N ASP A 5 -36.74 -20.85 -16.61
CA ASP A 5 -36.43 -22.26 -16.39
C ASP A 5 -37.22 -22.82 -15.19
N SER A 6 -37.61 -24.09 -15.33
CA SER A 6 -38.76 -24.73 -14.67
C SER A 6 -38.54 -25.21 -13.23
N LEU A 7 -37.67 -24.57 -12.45
CA LEU A 7 -37.43 -24.94 -11.05
C LEU A 7 -37.25 -23.73 -10.13
N GLY A 8 -38.15 -22.74 -10.20
CA GLY A 8 -38.59 -21.90 -9.06
C GLY A 8 -37.57 -21.28 -8.08
N ALA A 9 -36.28 -21.29 -8.37
CA ALA A 9 -35.23 -20.76 -7.53
C ALA A 9 -34.73 -19.48 -8.19
N ARG A 10 -34.83 -18.37 -7.46
CA ARG A 10 -34.06 -17.16 -7.78
C ARG A 10 -32.61 -17.58 -7.96
N GLN A 11 -31.99 -17.21 -9.08
CA GLN A 11 -30.54 -17.03 -9.10
C GLN A 11 -30.25 -15.95 -8.07
N GLU A 12 -29.92 -16.38 -6.85
CA GLU A 12 -29.21 -15.53 -5.92
C GLU A 12 -27.88 -15.18 -6.61
N PRO A 13 -27.46 -13.91 -6.58
CA PRO A 13 -26.16 -13.56 -7.12
C PRO A 13 -25.15 -14.48 -6.48
N THR A 14 -24.43 -15.24 -7.30
CA THR A 14 -23.26 -16.01 -6.89
C THR A 14 -22.48 -15.10 -5.97
N GLU A 15 -22.44 -15.43 -4.67
CA GLU A 15 -21.49 -14.85 -3.76
C GLU A 15 -20.14 -15.18 -4.37
N GLU A 16 -19.59 -14.24 -5.14
CA GLU A 16 -18.17 -14.20 -5.38
C GLU A 16 -17.59 -14.28 -3.99
N LEU A 17 -16.99 -15.44 -3.70
CA LEU A 17 -16.12 -15.58 -2.56
C LEU A 17 -15.23 -14.35 -2.62
N TYR A 18 -15.47 -13.40 -1.72
CA TYR A 18 -14.40 -12.62 -1.18
C TYR A 18 -13.45 -13.71 -0.70
N GLU A 19 -12.41 -13.97 -1.51
CA GLU A 19 -11.21 -14.55 -0.94
C GLU A 19 -11.00 -13.73 0.32
N ASP A 20 -11.07 -14.38 1.48
CA ASP A 20 -10.43 -13.89 2.67
C ASP A 20 -8.96 -13.74 2.26
N VAL A 21 -8.65 -12.62 1.60
CA VAL A 21 -7.32 -12.08 1.53
C VAL A 21 -7.02 -11.95 2.99
N ASP A 22 -6.12 -12.80 3.47
CA ASP A 22 -5.58 -12.72 4.81
C ASP A 22 -5.07 -11.29 4.96
N VAL A 23 -5.91 -10.40 5.51
CA VAL A 23 -5.58 -9.00 5.76
C VAL A 23 -4.70 -8.93 7.01
N THR A 24 -3.84 -9.93 7.21
CA THR A 24 -2.48 -9.67 7.67
C THR A 24 -1.69 -9.17 6.47
N SER A 25 -2.13 -8.04 5.89
CA SER A 25 -1.29 -7.25 4.99
C SER A 25 0.06 -7.09 5.69
N ASP A 26 1.17 -7.25 4.96
CA ASP A 26 2.57 -7.21 5.42
C ASP A 26 2.95 -5.86 6.07
N TYR A 27 2.17 -5.38 7.05
CA TYR A 27 2.40 -4.19 7.86
C TYR A 27 3.54 -4.40 8.84
N ASP A 28 4.00 -5.64 8.99
CA ASP A 28 5.23 -5.99 9.66
C ASP A 28 6.46 -5.82 8.78
N LYS A 29 6.30 -5.48 7.49
CA LYS A 29 7.41 -5.21 6.59
C LYS A 29 7.36 -3.81 6.02
N ASP A 30 8.53 -3.29 5.76
CA ASP A 30 8.70 -2.01 5.10
C ASP A 30 8.68 -2.18 3.55
N SER A 31 8.81 -1.07 2.83
CA SER A 31 8.76 -1.06 1.37
C SER A 31 10.01 -1.67 0.71
N MET A 32 11.06 -1.92 1.49
CA MET A 32 12.24 -2.69 1.08
C MET A 32 12.10 -4.19 1.38
N GLY A 33 11.04 -4.59 2.10
CA GLY A 33 10.77 -5.95 2.49
C GLY A 33 11.46 -6.36 3.81
N GLU A 34 12.04 -5.42 4.54
CA GLU A 34 12.62 -5.64 5.86
C GLU A 34 11.52 -5.66 6.93
N THR A 35 11.67 -6.53 7.94
CA THR A 35 10.71 -6.59 9.04
C THR A 35 10.86 -5.37 9.95
N ILE A 36 9.79 -4.61 10.15
CA ILE A 36 9.72 -3.47 11.05
C ILE A 36 9.77 -3.97 12.50
N ALA A 37 10.88 -3.75 13.20
CA ALA A 37 10.98 -4.07 14.61
C ALA A 37 10.25 -3.01 15.46
N GLN A 38 9.87 -3.38 16.68
CA GLN A 38 9.14 -2.48 17.58
C GLN A 38 9.92 -1.21 17.93
N GLU A 39 11.25 -1.30 17.96
CA GLU A 39 12.16 -0.21 18.31
C GLU A 39 12.50 0.69 17.10
N ASP A 40 12.16 0.27 15.89
CA ASP A 40 12.54 1.00 14.67
C ASP A 40 11.68 2.25 14.50
N GLY A 41 12.30 3.35 14.06
CA GLY A 41 11.56 4.51 13.59
C GLY A 41 10.92 4.20 12.24
N VAL A 42 9.61 4.38 12.10
CA VAL A 42 8.86 4.21 10.86
C VAL A 42 8.59 5.57 10.22
N PHE A 43 8.88 5.66 8.93
CA PHE A 43 8.66 6.84 8.12
C PHE A 43 7.73 6.53 6.97
N GLU A 44 6.87 7.49 6.65
CA GLU A 44 6.03 7.48 5.46
C GLU A 44 6.60 8.46 4.45
N ILE A 45 6.91 7.96 3.26
CA ILE A 45 7.46 8.74 2.17
C ILE A 45 6.44 8.82 1.05
N LEU A 46 6.10 10.05 0.69
CA LEU A 46 5.28 10.34 -0.48
C LEU A 46 6.21 10.74 -1.62
N TYR A 47 6.13 10.05 -2.76
CA TYR A 47 6.98 10.31 -3.91
C TYR A 47 6.20 10.24 -5.21
N THR A 48 6.73 10.91 -6.24
CA THR A 48 6.08 11.04 -7.54
C THR A 48 6.86 10.29 -8.61
N LEU A 49 6.23 9.27 -9.19
CA LEU A 49 6.75 8.51 -10.32
C LEU A 49 6.23 9.10 -11.62
N THR A 50 7.16 9.45 -12.51
CA THR A 50 6.83 9.85 -13.88
C THR A 50 7.22 8.72 -14.83
N THR A 51 6.21 8.09 -15.43
CA THR A 51 6.41 7.04 -16.44
C THR A 51 6.10 7.59 -17.82
N VAL A 52 7.02 7.37 -18.76
CA VAL A 52 6.82 7.72 -20.17
C VAL A 52 6.14 6.53 -20.85
N MET A 53 4.91 6.73 -21.32
CA MET A 53 4.21 5.70 -22.10
C MET A 53 4.65 5.74 -23.57
N SER A 54 4.54 4.59 -24.25
CA SER A 54 4.93 4.40 -25.65
C SER A 54 4.28 5.37 -26.64
N ASN A 55 3.15 5.98 -26.26
CA ASN A 55 2.43 7.01 -27.03
C ASN A 55 2.90 8.45 -26.77
N ARG A 56 4.05 8.65 -26.09
CA ARG A 56 4.57 9.96 -25.65
C ARG A 56 3.68 10.68 -24.64
N CYS A 57 2.76 9.97 -23.97
CA CYS A 57 2.04 10.51 -22.83
C CYS A 57 2.88 10.30 -21.56
N LEU A 58 2.85 11.28 -20.67
CA LEU A 58 3.46 11.18 -19.34
C LEU A 58 2.38 10.81 -18.34
N THR A 59 2.59 9.70 -17.64
CA THR A 59 1.77 9.34 -16.48
C THR A 59 2.53 9.72 -15.23
N ILE A 60 1.96 10.63 -14.46
CA ILE A 60 2.48 11.03 -13.16
C ILE A 60 1.61 10.34 -12.11
N LYS A 61 2.22 9.49 -11.28
CA LYS A 61 1.55 8.82 -10.17
C LYS A 61 2.25 9.21 -8.88
N THR A 62 1.48 9.59 -7.88
CA THR A 62 2.00 9.76 -6.53
C THR A 62 1.77 8.47 -5.76
N GLU A 63 2.84 7.94 -5.17
CA GLU A 63 2.81 6.72 -4.37
C GLU A 63 3.33 6.99 -2.97
N LYS A 64 2.93 6.11 -2.05
CA LYS A 64 3.25 6.15 -0.64
C LYS A 64 4.02 4.91 -0.29
N ALA A 65 5.17 5.08 0.35
CA ALA A 65 6.00 4.00 0.88
C ALA A 65 6.17 4.16 2.39
N ILE A 66 6.24 3.03 3.08
CA ILE A 66 6.59 2.95 4.49
C ILE A 66 8.00 2.37 4.57
N VAL A 67 8.91 3.06 5.24
CA VAL A 67 10.31 2.64 5.37
C VAL A 67 10.78 2.77 6.81
N THR A 68 11.74 1.93 7.21
CA THR A 68 12.36 2.06 8.53
C THR A 68 13.40 3.19 8.57
N GLN A 69 13.83 3.56 9.77
CA GLN A 69 14.90 4.53 10.00
C GLN A 69 16.24 4.03 9.41
N GLN A 70 16.41 2.72 9.29
CA GLN A 70 17.62 2.13 8.75
C GLN A 70 17.64 2.28 7.22
N ASP A 71 16.50 2.01 6.57
CA ASP A 71 16.42 1.91 5.11
C ASP A 71 15.98 3.21 4.43
N ILE A 72 15.50 4.20 5.18
CA ILE A 72 15.04 5.47 4.64
C ILE A 72 16.08 6.13 3.72
N VAL A 73 17.35 6.11 4.10
CA VAL A 73 18.41 6.74 3.30
C VAL A 73 18.58 6.00 1.98
N ASP A 74 18.60 4.67 2.02
CA ASP A 74 18.75 3.84 0.83
C ASP A 74 17.54 3.96 -0.10
N PHE A 75 16.33 4.02 0.46
CA PHE A 75 15.09 4.24 -0.29
C PHE A 75 15.09 5.59 -1.02
N ILE A 76 15.51 6.65 -0.34
CA ILE A 76 15.62 7.98 -0.94
C ILE A 76 16.64 7.97 -2.09
N LEU A 77 17.77 7.30 -1.91
CA LEU A 77 18.80 7.18 -2.93
C LEU A 77 18.34 6.36 -4.14
N GLU A 78 17.55 5.31 -3.93
CA GLU A 78 17.01 4.46 -5.00
C GLU A 78 15.95 5.20 -5.83
N ILE A 79 15.01 5.88 -5.16
CA ILE A 79 13.96 6.63 -5.85
C ILE A 79 14.52 7.91 -6.49
N GLY A 80 15.47 8.57 -5.83
CA GLY A 80 15.97 9.90 -6.17
C GLY A 80 15.27 10.98 -5.35
N GLU A 81 16.07 11.81 -4.68
CA GLU A 81 15.60 12.92 -3.82
C GLU A 81 14.65 13.87 -4.56
N GLU A 82 14.82 14.03 -5.87
CA GLU A 82 14.03 14.93 -6.71
C GLU A 82 12.58 14.49 -6.89
N LYS A 83 12.27 13.21 -6.65
CA LYS A 83 10.93 12.65 -6.77
C LYS A 83 10.17 12.68 -5.45
N ILE A 84 10.84 12.94 -4.35
CA ILE A 84 10.24 12.95 -3.03
C ILE A 84 9.41 14.20 -2.85
N THR A 85 8.16 14.00 -2.47
CA THR A 85 7.20 15.08 -2.19
C THR A 85 7.21 15.42 -0.71
N SER A 86 7.20 14.41 0.16
CA SER A 86 7.26 14.60 1.61
C SER A 86 7.76 13.36 2.32
N ILE A 87 8.33 13.56 3.51
CA ILE A 87 8.72 12.50 4.44
C ILE A 87 8.07 12.84 5.78
N ASN A 88 7.22 11.94 6.27
CA ASN A 88 6.52 12.08 7.54
C ASN A 88 7.01 11.00 8.51
N PHE A 89 7.36 11.40 9.73
CA PHE A 89 7.65 10.43 10.78
C PHE A 89 6.34 9.91 11.36
N VAL A 90 6.11 8.61 11.22
CA VAL A 90 4.87 7.96 11.65
C VAL A 90 4.97 7.65 13.15
N GLY A 91 6.09 7.12 13.59
CA GLY A 91 6.30 6.72 14.99
C GLY A 91 7.27 5.56 15.10
N LEU A 92 7.35 4.94 16.27
CA LEU A 92 8.06 3.67 16.42
C LEU A 92 7.27 2.52 15.79
N GLY A 93 7.96 1.45 15.40
CA GLY A 93 7.37 0.24 14.87
C GLY A 93 6.33 -0.35 15.80
N GLU A 94 6.53 -0.27 17.12
CA GLU A 94 5.51 -0.67 18.11
C GLU A 94 4.18 0.04 17.86
N LYS A 95 4.22 1.36 17.63
CA LYS A 95 3.02 2.16 17.40
C LYS A 95 2.43 1.86 16.03
N TYR A 96 3.26 1.72 14.99
CA TYR A 96 2.82 1.40 13.63
C TYR A 96 2.12 0.03 13.54
N LEU A 97 2.74 -1.00 14.11
CA LEU A 97 2.22 -2.37 14.17
C LEU A 97 0.91 -2.44 14.97
N LYS A 98 0.81 -1.68 16.07
CA LYS A 98 -0.39 -1.66 16.91
C LYS A 98 -1.59 -1.02 16.22
N THR A 99 -1.38 -0.07 15.32
CA THR A 99 -2.44 0.54 14.50
C THR A 99 -2.75 -0.27 13.23
N GLY A 100 -2.10 -1.41 13.01
CA GLY A 100 -2.33 -2.28 11.84
C GLY A 100 -2.05 -1.57 10.52
N GLY A 101 -1.06 -0.68 10.47
CA GLY A 101 -0.74 0.11 9.27
C GLY A 101 -1.76 1.18 8.89
N ASN A 102 -2.89 1.31 9.61
CA ASN A 102 -3.84 2.41 9.47
C ASN A 102 -3.36 3.62 10.29
N TYR A 103 -2.27 4.22 9.84
CA TYR A 103 -1.85 5.52 10.36
C TYR A 103 -2.57 6.62 9.59
N ASP A 104 -3.83 6.88 9.97
CA ASP A 104 -4.51 8.13 9.63
C ASP A 104 -3.91 9.22 10.53
N GLY A 105 -2.91 9.94 10.01
CA GLY A 105 -2.27 11.03 10.75
C GLY A 105 -3.30 12.06 11.23
N GLU A 106 -3.50 12.13 12.55
CA GLU A 106 -4.10 13.28 13.23
C GLU A 106 -3.07 14.41 13.39
#